data_AF-A0A2H0QAB0-F1
#
_entry.id   AF-A0A2H0QAB0-F1
#
_cell.length_a   1.000
_cell.length_b   1.000
_cell.length_c   1.000
_cell.angle_alpha   90.00
_cell.angle_beta   90.00
_cell.angle_gamma   90.00
#
_symmetry.space_group_name_H-M   'P 1'
#
loop_
_entity.id
_entity.type
_entity.pdbx_description
1 polymer ?
#
loop_
_entity_poly.entity_id
_entity_poly.type
_entity_poly.pdbx_seq_one_letter_code
_entity_poly.pdbx_strand_id
1 'polypeptide(L)'
;MSQEVYDWMLLLGRWVHITTAVTWIGTSIFFMWLDRSFLVNPDAKSEGHVGELWMVHGGGFYRVEKLLMGPTKVPDVLHWFKWEAYWTWLSGCFLVAMIFYTGSGTFLLDSSVSDISYAKAVLLGIFSILGSWVFYDQLWERNFTKTKPVIGHILTLVWFVGMTYFLCHTFSGRAAYIHIGGMIGTWMTANVFMRIIPRQIKMVEASKKGEAVNQEWGKNAKNRSTHNTYFTLPVIFIMLSNHFPSTYGHDYNWLILILLSAAGAAIREYFVVRLSNPKRSKIMAVIGIVLILGVAKWSGMAQNYEEPADNLVEVVEVIEVEKEVTDSEETTPLAEEVLLADKIKVEVQGVINFDGVAPKGKKLQLPAGCGAKGDVYSNEVIVNNGKLQNVFVRIIKGHENLPKTAIPKTAVELDQHGCIYTPRVVGVRTGQEVEFINSDKIFHNVRSITKENKSFNVPMPKKDQRITKVFKKPEMFLEAKCSVHPWMGAYIGVVDHSYFDVSGADGTFSIKDLPVGIYELEAWHEVYGTQTQTINVTEAGMSPIQFTFKK
;
A
#
# COMPACT_ATOMS: atom_id res chain seq x y z
N MET A 1 -24.14 15.15 -6.53
CA MET A 1 -24.69 14.12 -5.62
C MET A 1 -24.30 14.50 -4.21
N SER A 2 -25.20 14.41 -3.23
CA SER A 2 -24.83 14.66 -1.83
C SER A 2 -23.92 13.54 -1.31
N GLN A 3 -23.07 13.85 -0.32
CA GLN A 3 -22.19 12.87 0.30
C GLN A 3 -22.98 11.71 0.92
N GLU A 4 -24.12 12.01 1.55
CA GLU A 4 -25.00 10.99 2.14
C GLU A 4 -25.50 9.98 1.09
N VAL A 5 -25.95 10.45 -0.08
CA VAL A 5 -26.38 9.55 -1.16
C VAL A 5 -25.21 8.72 -1.67
N TYR A 6 -24.01 9.31 -1.79
CA TYR A 6 -22.81 8.59 -2.19
C TYR A 6 -22.45 7.47 -1.21
N ASP A 7 -22.53 7.74 0.10
CA ASP A 7 -22.21 6.76 1.15
C ASP A 7 -23.23 5.61 1.16
N TRP A 8 -24.53 5.91 1.03
CA TRP A 8 -25.57 4.88 0.89
C TRP A 8 -25.39 4.03 -0.37
N MET A 9 -25.02 4.64 -1.50
CA MET A 9 -24.72 3.90 -2.73
C MET A 9 -23.53 2.96 -2.55
N LEU A 10 -22.46 3.40 -1.88
CA LEU A 10 -21.32 2.56 -1.58
C LEU A 10 -21.67 1.43 -0.62
N LEU A 11 -22.49 1.69 0.41
CA LEU A 11 -22.95 0.66 1.33
C LEU A 11 -23.77 -0.40 0.60
N LEU A 12 -24.77 0.00 -0.18
CA LEU A 12 -25.60 -0.91 -0.97
C LEU A 12 -24.76 -1.69 -1.98
N GLY A 13 -23.83 -1.03 -2.69
CA GLY A 13 -22.92 -1.68 -3.62
C GLY A 13 -22.06 -2.76 -2.96
N ARG A 14 -21.47 -2.47 -1.78
CA ARG A 14 -20.68 -3.44 -1.01
C ARG A 14 -21.54 -4.59 -0.52
N TRP A 15 -22.76 -4.30 -0.05
CA TRP A 15 -23.67 -5.31 0.46
C TRP A 15 -24.13 -6.28 -0.63
N VAL A 16 -24.49 -5.76 -1.80
CA VAL A 16 -24.81 -6.61 -2.97
C VAL A 16 -23.58 -7.43 -3.36
N HIS A 17 -22.42 -6.79 -3.49
CA HIS A 17 -21.19 -7.45 -3.93
C HIS A 17 -20.78 -8.61 -3.02
N ILE A 18 -20.75 -8.39 -1.70
CA ILE A 18 -20.37 -9.46 -0.76
C ILE A 18 -21.40 -10.59 -0.74
N THR A 19 -22.69 -10.25 -0.84
CA THR A 19 -23.76 -11.26 -0.86
C THR A 19 -23.61 -12.17 -2.07
N THR A 20 -23.47 -11.60 -3.26
CA THR A 20 -23.37 -12.38 -4.50
C THR A 20 -22.04 -13.13 -4.57
N ALA A 21 -20.95 -12.54 -4.07
CA ALA A 21 -19.64 -13.18 -4.01
C ALA A 21 -19.65 -14.41 -3.10
N VAL A 22 -20.28 -14.30 -1.92
CA VAL A 22 -20.44 -15.44 -0.98
C VAL A 22 -21.26 -16.55 -1.63
N THR A 23 -22.36 -16.23 -2.30
CA THR A 23 -23.17 -17.25 -3.01
C THR A 23 -22.36 -17.91 -4.12
N TRP A 24 -21.62 -17.14 -4.92
CA TRP A 24 -20.83 -17.69 -6.04
C TRP A 24 -19.65 -18.55 -5.57
N ILE A 25 -18.88 -18.07 -4.60
CA ILE A 25 -17.74 -18.79 -4.06
C ILE A 25 -18.21 -20.02 -3.29
N GLY A 26 -19.28 -19.89 -2.50
CA GLY A 26 -19.89 -20.99 -1.77
C GLY A 26 -20.37 -22.11 -2.69
N THR A 27 -21.12 -21.77 -3.75
CA THR A 27 -21.56 -22.75 -4.76
C THR A 27 -20.38 -23.40 -5.48
N SER A 28 -19.35 -22.64 -5.84
CA SER A 28 -18.12 -23.18 -6.45
C SER A 28 -17.42 -24.20 -5.54
N ILE A 29 -17.26 -23.90 -4.25
CA ILE A 29 -16.67 -24.82 -3.26
C ILE A 29 -17.54 -26.07 -3.11
N PHE A 30 -18.86 -25.91 -3.02
CA PHE A 30 -19.81 -27.00 -2.91
C PHE A 30 -19.74 -27.94 -4.12
N PHE A 31 -19.82 -27.42 -5.35
CA PHE A 31 -19.76 -28.24 -6.56
C PHE A 31 -18.45 -28.98 -6.72
N MET A 32 -17.33 -28.36 -6.33
CA MET A 32 -16.06 -29.07 -6.34
C MET A 32 -15.98 -30.23 -5.36
N TRP A 33 -16.56 -30.07 -4.17
CA TRP A 33 -16.66 -31.17 -3.21
C TRP A 33 -17.58 -32.26 -3.77
N LEU A 34 -18.76 -31.88 -4.25
CA LEU A 34 -19.75 -32.77 -4.85
C LEU A 34 -19.14 -33.62 -5.98
N ASP A 35 -18.46 -32.98 -6.93
CA ASP A 35 -17.82 -33.65 -8.08
C ASP A 35 -16.76 -34.69 -7.70
N ARG A 36 -16.17 -34.59 -6.49
CA ARG A 36 -15.13 -35.49 -5.99
C ARG A 36 -15.66 -36.53 -5.00
N SER A 37 -16.90 -36.39 -4.56
CA SER A 37 -17.53 -37.25 -3.56
C SER A 37 -18.46 -38.29 -4.17
N PHE A 38 -18.74 -38.24 -5.46
CA PHE A 38 -19.51 -39.27 -6.16
C PHE A 38 -18.83 -40.64 -6.07
N LEU A 39 -19.61 -41.65 -5.71
CA LEU A 39 -19.21 -43.05 -5.70
C LEU A 39 -19.82 -43.73 -6.93
N VAL A 40 -19.05 -44.59 -7.59
CA VAL A 40 -19.55 -45.40 -8.70
C VAL A 40 -20.42 -46.52 -8.13
N ASN A 41 -21.68 -46.58 -8.55
CA ASN A 41 -22.57 -47.67 -8.20
C ASN A 41 -22.67 -48.65 -9.39
N PRO A 42 -22.13 -49.89 -9.28
CA PRO A 42 -22.21 -50.89 -10.35
C PRO A 42 -23.64 -51.31 -10.71
N ASP A 43 -24.57 -51.20 -9.76
CA ASP A 43 -25.97 -51.60 -9.92
C ASP A 43 -26.87 -50.47 -10.42
N ALA A 44 -26.28 -49.32 -10.80
CA ALA A 44 -27.02 -48.18 -11.30
C ALA A 44 -27.74 -48.51 -12.62
N LYS A 45 -29.05 -48.26 -12.65
CA LYS A 45 -29.91 -48.53 -13.82
C LYS A 45 -30.01 -47.34 -14.78
N SER A 46 -29.58 -46.16 -14.36
CA SER A 46 -29.64 -44.94 -15.17
C SER A 46 -28.59 -45.01 -16.28
N GLU A 47 -29.02 -44.85 -17.53
CA GLU A 47 -28.09 -44.74 -18.66
C GLU A 47 -27.10 -43.60 -18.42
N GLY A 48 -25.83 -43.80 -18.79
CA GLY A 48 -24.79 -42.78 -18.61
C GLY A 48 -24.44 -42.46 -17.15
N HIS A 49 -24.76 -43.32 -16.18
CA HIS A 49 -24.36 -43.15 -14.78
C HIS A 49 -22.84 -42.97 -14.62
N VAL A 50 -22.44 -41.88 -13.97
CA VAL A 50 -21.03 -41.61 -13.61
C VAL A 50 -20.78 -41.91 -12.15
N GLY A 51 -21.75 -41.59 -11.29
CA GLY A 51 -21.67 -41.82 -9.87
C GLY A 51 -22.84 -41.17 -9.12
N GLU A 52 -23.00 -41.55 -7.87
CA GLU A 52 -24.04 -41.02 -6.99
C GLU A 52 -23.51 -40.66 -5.61
N LEU A 53 -24.25 -39.77 -4.94
CA LEU A 53 -23.97 -39.32 -3.58
C LEU A 53 -25.28 -39.17 -2.82
N TRP A 54 -25.28 -39.69 -1.59
CA TRP A 54 -26.33 -39.43 -0.62
C TRP A 54 -25.90 -38.31 0.32
N MET A 55 -26.78 -37.34 0.54
CA MET A 55 -26.57 -36.20 1.43
C MET A 55 -27.76 -36.03 2.36
N VAL A 56 -27.53 -35.47 3.54
CA VAL A 56 -28.60 -35.10 4.48
C VAL A 56 -28.56 -33.60 4.73
N HIS A 57 -29.70 -32.94 4.61
CA HIS A 57 -29.82 -31.51 4.93
C HIS A 57 -31.27 -31.13 5.22
N GLY A 58 -31.51 -30.18 6.13
CA GLY A 58 -32.85 -29.66 6.40
C GLY A 58 -33.89 -30.73 6.79
N GLY A 59 -33.46 -31.82 7.43
CA GLY A 59 -34.33 -32.92 7.86
C GLY A 59 -34.66 -33.96 6.77
N GLY A 60 -34.09 -33.87 5.56
CA GLY A 60 -34.31 -34.83 4.47
C GLY A 60 -33.03 -35.45 3.92
N PHE A 61 -33.19 -36.58 3.22
CA PHE A 61 -32.12 -37.25 2.47
C PHE A 61 -32.24 -36.92 0.98
N TYR A 62 -31.13 -36.51 0.37
CA TYR A 62 -30.99 -36.22 -1.05
C TYR A 62 -30.12 -37.28 -1.69
N ARG A 63 -30.59 -37.86 -2.79
CA ARG A 63 -29.76 -38.67 -3.70
C ARG A 63 -29.45 -37.83 -4.92
N VAL A 64 -28.18 -37.49 -5.11
CA VAL A 64 -27.72 -36.79 -6.30
C VAL A 64 -27.00 -37.77 -7.18
N GLU A 65 -27.46 -37.88 -8.43
CA GLU A 65 -26.87 -38.73 -9.44
C GLU A 65 -26.22 -37.85 -10.52
N LYS A 66 -24.97 -38.16 -10.87
CA LYS A 66 -24.27 -37.51 -11.96
C LYS A 66 -24.36 -38.39 -13.20
N LEU A 67 -24.91 -37.83 -14.27
CA LEU A 67 -25.05 -38.49 -15.56
C LEU A 67 -24.11 -37.86 -16.59
N LEU A 68 -23.58 -38.68 -17.49
CA LEU A 68 -22.98 -38.21 -18.73
C LEU A 68 -24.07 -37.57 -19.58
N MET A 69 -23.83 -36.35 -20.04
CA MET A 69 -24.64 -35.74 -21.09
C MET A 69 -24.32 -36.50 -22.39
N GLY A 70 -25.28 -37.25 -22.91
CA GLY A 70 -25.16 -38.25 -23.98
C GLY A 70 -26.56 -38.76 -24.36
N PRO A 71 -26.80 -40.03 -24.75
CA PRO A 71 -28.15 -40.48 -25.15
C PRO A 71 -29.14 -40.58 -23.98
N THR A 72 -28.85 -39.90 -22.87
CA THR A 72 -29.69 -39.78 -21.69
C THR A 72 -30.76 -38.70 -21.89
N LYS A 73 -31.95 -38.96 -21.38
CA LYS A 73 -33.05 -37.99 -21.43
C LYS A 73 -32.71 -36.76 -20.58
N VAL A 74 -32.52 -35.62 -21.23
CA VAL A 74 -32.31 -34.32 -20.55
C VAL A 74 -33.63 -33.89 -19.88
N PRO A 75 -33.62 -33.50 -18.59
CA PRO A 75 -34.81 -32.97 -17.91
C PRO A 75 -35.34 -31.68 -18.58
N ASP A 76 -36.65 -31.45 -18.49
CA ASP A 76 -37.29 -30.25 -19.05
C ASP A 76 -36.85 -28.96 -18.34
N VAL A 77 -36.61 -29.05 -17.04
CA VAL A 77 -36.17 -27.94 -16.19
C VAL A 77 -34.73 -28.14 -15.76
N LEU A 78 -33.86 -27.21 -16.15
CA LEU A 78 -32.46 -27.16 -15.77
C LEU A 78 -32.17 -25.87 -15.00
N HIS A 79 -31.53 -26.01 -13.83
CA HIS A 79 -31.01 -24.86 -13.10
C HIS A 79 -29.60 -24.50 -13.61
N TRP A 80 -29.36 -23.21 -13.83
CA TRP A 80 -28.09 -22.70 -14.38
C TRP A 80 -27.38 -21.79 -13.38
N PHE A 81 -26.24 -22.25 -12.87
CA PHE A 81 -25.37 -21.46 -11.98
C PHE A 81 -24.53 -20.47 -12.80
N LYS A 82 -25.04 -19.25 -12.96
CA LYS A 82 -24.37 -18.19 -13.75
C LYS A 82 -24.58 -16.79 -13.18
N TRP A 83 -25.73 -16.55 -12.57
CA TRP A 83 -26.12 -15.22 -12.11
C TRP A 83 -25.28 -14.73 -10.94
N GLU A 84 -24.84 -15.63 -10.08
CA GLU A 84 -23.98 -15.32 -8.93
C GLU A 84 -22.64 -14.73 -9.40
N ALA A 85 -22.06 -15.28 -10.47
CA ALA A 85 -20.86 -14.75 -11.10
C ALA A 85 -21.11 -13.36 -11.71
N TYR A 86 -22.19 -13.21 -12.46
CA TYR A 86 -22.47 -11.97 -13.20
C TYR A 86 -22.77 -10.81 -12.26
N TRP A 87 -23.60 -11.03 -11.24
CA TRP A 87 -23.90 -10.00 -10.25
C TRP A 87 -22.69 -9.63 -9.38
N THR A 88 -21.82 -10.60 -9.06
CA THR A 88 -20.56 -10.30 -8.37
C THR A 88 -19.66 -9.39 -9.20
N TRP A 89 -19.55 -9.66 -10.50
CA TRP A 89 -18.75 -8.82 -11.39
C TRP A 89 -19.36 -7.43 -11.59
N LEU A 90 -20.67 -7.34 -11.85
CA LEU A 90 -21.36 -6.06 -12.05
C LEU A 90 -21.23 -5.15 -10.82
N SER A 91 -21.50 -5.69 -9.63
CA SER A 91 -21.36 -4.95 -8.37
C SER A 91 -19.90 -4.59 -8.07
N GLY A 92 -18.94 -5.45 -8.43
CA GLY A 92 -17.51 -5.17 -8.28
C GLY A 92 -17.05 -4.03 -9.19
N CYS A 93 -17.45 -4.05 -10.45
CA CYS A 93 -17.17 -2.97 -11.41
C CYS A 93 -17.79 -1.65 -10.96
N PHE A 94 -19.02 -1.67 -10.44
CA PHE A 94 -19.66 -0.51 -9.84
C PHE A 94 -18.82 0.06 -8.69
N LEU A 95 -18.35 -0.77 -7.76
CA LEU A 95 -17.52 -0.34 -6.64
C LEU A 95 -16.17 0.23 -7.08
N VAL A 96 -15.51 -0.41 -8.05
CA VAL A 96 -14.24 0.11 -8.60
C VAL A 96 -14.44 1.49 -9.21
N ALA A 97 -15.47 1.64 -10.05
CA ALA A 97 -15.78 2.91 -10.70
C ALA A 97 -16.09 3.99 -9.67
N MET A 98 -16.96 3.71 -8.71
CA MET A 98 -17.34 4.66 -7.67
C MET A 98 -16.13 5.06 -6.79
N ILE A 99 -15.35 4.10 -6.30
CA ILE A 99 -14.30 4.38 -5.31
C ILE A 99 -13.05 4.99 -5.95
N PHE A 100 -12.63 4.50 -7.13
CA PHE A 100 -11.33 4.85 -7.71
C PHE A 100 -11.40 5.79 -8.90
N TYR A 101 -12.52 5.85 -9.62
CA TYR A 101 -12.69 6.70 -10.81
C TYR A 101 -13.62 7.89 -10.57
N THR A 102 -14.04 8.12 -9.32
CA THR A 102 -14.66 9.39 -8.91
C THR A 102 -13.71 10.15 -7.98
N GLY A 103 -13.99 11.45 -7.74
CA GLY A 103 -13.16 12.28 -6.85
C GLY A 103 -11.76 12.60 -7.39
N SER A 104 -11.62 12.74 -8.72
CA SER A 104 -10.35 13.14 -9.38
C SER A 104 -9.15 12.22 -9.10
N GLY A 105 -9.39 10.96 -8.72
CA GLY A 105 -8.35 9.95 -8.55
C GLY A 105 -7.65 9.93 -7.19
N THR A 106 -8.21 10.57 -6.17
CA THR A 106 -7.62 10.61 -4.82
C THR A 106 -7.28 9.23 -4.25
N PHE A 107 -8.11 8.20 -4.52
CA PHE A 107 -7.82 6.83 -4.08
C PHE A 107 -7.03 6.00 -5.09
N LEU A 108 -6.94 6.47 -6.35
CA LEU A 108 -6.27 5.78 -7.45
C LEU A 108 -4.79 6.15 -7.52
N LEU A 109 -4.48 7.43 -7.36
CA LEU A 109 -3.16 8.02 -7.52
C LEU A 109 -2.47 8.24 -6.19
N ASP A 110 -1.14 8.13 -6.22
CA ASP A 110 -0.24 8.46 -5.14
C ASP A 110 1.02 9.07 -5.78
N SER A 111 1.27 10.36 -5.54
CA SER A 111 2.39 11.09 -6.13
C SER A 111 3.76 10.62 -5.63
N SER A 112 3.85 9.92 -4.49
CA SER A 112 5.11 9.25 -4.12
C SER A 112 5.40 8.00 -4.95
N VAL A 113 4.39 7.43 -5.58
CA VAL A 113 4.55 6.20 -6.38
C VAL A 113 4.79 6.55 -7.84
N SER A 114 3.95 7.43 -8.41
CA SER A 114 4.09 7.82 -9.81
C SER A 114 3.35 9.12 -10.14
N ASP A 115 3.94 9.94 -11.01
CA ASP A 115 3.39 11.22 -11.47
C ASP A 115 2.42 11.09 -12.67
N ILE A 116 1.74 9.95 -12.80
CA ILE A 116 0.86 9.77 -13.95
C ILE A 116 -0.38 10.66 -13.85
N SER A 117 -0.79 11.23 -14.97
CA SER A 117 -2.05 11.98 -15.04
C SER A 117 -3.25 11.09 -14.72
N TYR A 118 -4.28 11.66 -14.08
CA TYR A 118 -5.54 10.99 -13.78
C TYR A 118 -6.17 10.25 -14.98
N ALA A 119 -6.23 10.88 -16.16
CA ALA A 119 -6.79 10.25 -17.35
C ALA A 119 -6.04 8.96 -17.76
N LYS A 120 -4.70 9.01 -17.76
CA LYS A 120 -3.87 7.82 -18.01
C LYS A 120 -4.10 6.75 -16.94
N ALA A 121 -4.25 7.15 -15.68
CA ALA A 121 -4.50 6.23 -14.57
C ALA A 121 -5.81 5.47 -14.73
N VAL A 122 -6.89 6.17 -15.08
CA VAL A 122 -8.20 5.56 -15.32
C VAL A 122 -8.14 4.60 -16.51
N LEU A 123 -7.53 5.02 -17.63
CA LEU A 123 -7.38 4.15 -18.81
C LEU A 123 -6.59 2.89 -18.49
N LEU A 124 -5.49 3.02 -17.74
CA LEU A 124 -4.68 1.91 -17.30
C LEU A 124 -5.43 0.98 -16.32
N GLY A 125 -6.24 1.56 -15.43
CA GLY A 125 -7.09 0.82 -14.52
C GLY A 125 -8.11 -0.02 -15.27
N ILE A 126 -8.83 0.58 -16.22
CA ILE A 126 -9.79 -0.12 -17.08
C ILE A 126 -9.10 -1.21 -17.91
N PHE A 127 -7.93 -0.90 -18.50
CA PHE A 127 -7.14 -1.88 -19.26
C PHE A 127 -6.71 -3.06 -18.39
N SER A 128 -6.28 -2.82 -17.15
CA SER A 128 -5.87 -3.88 -16.24
C SER A 128 -7.00 -4.87 -15.93
N ILE A 129 -8.25 -4.41 -15.90
CA ILE A 129 -9.42 -5.23 -15.59
C ILE A 129 -9.96 -5.91 -16.85
N LEU A 130 -10.24 -5.13 -17.90
CA LEU A 130 -10.91 -5.61 -19.12
C LEU A 130 -9.91 -6.07 -20.20
N GLY A 131 -8.84 -5.32 -20.42
CA GLY A 131 -7.85 -5.61 -21.44
C GLY A 131 -7.02 -6.86 -21.12
N SER A 132 -6.69 -7.07 -19.84
CA SER A 132 -5.95 -8.26 -19.39
C SER A 132 -6.70 -9.58 -19.67
N TRP A 133 -8.04 -9.54 -19.65
CA TRP A 133 -8.85 -10.71 -19.99
C TRP A 133 -8.62 -11.14 -21.43
N VAL A 134 -8.47 -10.21 -22.38
CA VAL A 134 -8.21 -10.54 -23.79
C VAL A 134 -6.91 -11.34 -23.93
N PHE A 135 -5.85 -10.90 -23.25
CA PHE A 135 -4.58 -11.64 -23.22
C PHE A 135 -4.75 -13.04 -22.65
N TYR A 136 -5.38 -13.14 -21.47
CA TYR A 136 -5.63 -14.41 -20.79
C TYR A 136 -6.49 -15.36 -21.63
N ASP A 137 -7.59 -14.89 -22.21
CA ASP A 137 -8.51 -15.71 -22.98
C ASP A 137 -7.87 -16.22 -24.27
N GLN A 138 -7.19 -15.35 -25.01
CA GLN A 138 -6.48 -15.73 -26.23
C GLN A 138 -5.37 -16.74 -25.95
N LEU A 139 -4.58 -16.55 -24.89
CA LEU A 139 -3.51 -17.47 -24.49
C LEU A 139 -4.04 -18.90 -24.35
N TRP A 140 -5.16 -19.06 -23.65
CA TRP A 140 -5.76 -20.35 -23.34
C TRP A 140 -6.61 -20.95 -24.48
N GLU A 141 -6.82 -20.22 -25.58
CA GLU A 141 -7.42 -20.76 -26.80
C GLU A 141 -6.37 -21.18 -27.85
N ARG A 142 -5.08 -20.84 -27.65
CA ARG A 142 -3.99 -21.26 -28.54
C ARG A 142 -3.77 -22.78 -28.50
N ASN A 143 -3.33 -23.36 -29.62
CA ASN A 143 -3.11 -24.81 -29.73
C ASN A 143 -2.01 -25.32 -28.80
N PHE A 144 -0.95 -24.53 -28.56
CA PHE A 144 0.14 -24.97 -27.69
C PHE A 144 -0.26 -25.05 -26.21
N THR A 145 -1.22 -24.24 -25.75
CA THR A 145 -1.73 -24.33 -24.37
C THR A 145 -2.73 -25.48 -24.22
N LYS A 146 -3.36 -25.93 -25.30
CA LYS A 146 -4.17 -27.16 -25.34
C LYS A 146 -3.31 -28.43 -25.28
N THR A 147 -2.15 -28.45 -25.96
CA THR A 147 -1.25 -29.61 -25.97
C THR A 147 -0.29 -29.63 -24.78
N LYS A 148 0.22 -28.47 -24.35
CA LYS A 148 1.11 -28.31 -23.18
C LYS A 148 0.56 -27.26 -22.21
N PRO A 149 -0.46 -27.60 -21.39
CA PRO A 149 -1.11 -26.66 -20.46
C PRO A 149 -0.16 -25.97 -19.49
N VAL A 150 0.94 -26.64 -19.11
CA VAL A 150 1.97 -26.09 -18.21
C VAL A 150 2.53 -24.76 -18.74
N ILE A 151 2.74 -24.62 -20.05
CA ILE A 151 3.22 -23.37 -20.66
C ILE A 151 2.18 -22.25 -20.46
N GLY A 152 0.90 -22.56 -20.64
CA GLY A 152 -0.20 -21.61 -20.40
C GLY A 152 -0.26 -21.15 -18.95
N HIS A 153 -0.06 -22.06 -18.00
CA HIS A 153 0.00 -21.72 -16.57
C HIS A 153 1.18 -20.80 -16.25
N ILE A 154 2.38 -21.10 -16.76
CA ILE A 154 3.58 -20.27 -16.56
C ILE A 154 3.36 -18.87 -17.13
N LEU A 155 2.87 -18.75 -18.37
CA LEU A 155 2.62 -17.45 -18.99
C LEU A 155 1.53 -16.64 -18.28
N THR A 156 0.48 -17.32 -17.77
CA THR A 156 -0.55 -16.66 -16.93
C THR A 156 0.05 -16.14 -15.63
N LEU A 157 0.93 -16.92 -15.00
CA LEU A 157 1.62 -16.52 -13.77
C LEU A 157 2.57 -15.34 -14.01
N VAL A 158 3.35 -15.37 -15.10
CA VAL A 158 4.23 -14.27 -15.50
C VAL A 158 3.41 -13.00 -15.74
N TRP A 159 2.28 -13.10 -16.42
CA TRP A 159 1.38 -11.96 -16.62
C TRP A 159 0.81 -11.43 -15.30
N PHE A 160 0.36 -12.31 -14.41
CA PHE A 160 -0.13 -11.93 -13.08
C PHE A 160 0.95 -11.20 -12.26
N VAL A 161 2.17 -11.73 -12.22
CA VAL A 161 3.31 -11.13 -11.51
C VAL A 161 3.69 -9.79 -12.14
N GLY A 162 3.80 -9.73 -13.47
CA GLY A 162 4.13 -8.51 -14.21
C GLY A 162 3.11 -7.40 -14.00
N MET A 163 1.82 -7.71 -14.11
CA MET A 163 0.74 -6.75 -13.82
C MET A 163 0.74 -6.32 -12.36
N THR A 164 0.96 -7.24 -11.42
CA THR A 164 1.02 -6.93 -9.98
C THR A 164 2.16 -5.96 -9.68
N TYR A 165 3.36 -6.26 -10.20
CA TYR A 165 4.51 -5.37 -10.08
C TYR A 165 4.21 -4.01 -10.71
N PHE A 166 3.76 -3.99 -11.96
CA PHE A 166 3.50 -2.77 -12.70
C PHE A 166 2.46 -1.86 -12.02
N LEU A 167 1.32 -2.41 -11.59
CA LEU A 167 0.27 -1.61 -10.94
C LEU A 167 0.71 -1.11 -9.56
N CYS A 168 1.43 -1.91 -8.76
CA CYS A 168 1.94 -1.47 -7.46
C CYS A 168 2.98 -0.34 -7.55
N HIS A 169 3.65 -0.19 -8.69
CA HIS A 169 4.60 0.90 -8.96
C HIS A 169 3.96 2.05 -9.76
N THR A 170 2.66 2.00 -10.01
CA THR A 170 1.96 3.03 -10.80
C THR A 170 0.79 3.66 -10.04
N PHE A 171 0.04 2.87 -9.28
CA PHE A 171 -1.11 3.32 -8.50
C PHE A 171 -0.79 3.36 -7.01
N SER A 172 -1.70 3.97 -6.24
CA SER A 172 -1.69 3.77 -4.79
C SER A 172 -1.73 2.27 -4.47
N GLY A 173 -1.03 1.81 -3.43
CA GLY A 173 -0.97 0.38 -3.09
C GLY A 173 -2.36 -0.25 -2.92
N ARG A 174 -3.29 0.52 -2.33
CA ARG A 174 -4.71 0.16 -2.20
C ARG A 174 -5.37 -0.07 -3.56
N ALA A 175 -5.23 0.89 -4.48
CA ALA A 175 -5.80 0.77 -5.81
C ALA A 175 -5.18 -0.38 -6.59
N ALA A 176 -3.85 -0.55 -6.54
CA ALA A 176 -3.14 -1.62 -7.22
C ALA A 176 -3.70 -3.00 -6.84
N TYR A 177 -3.85 -3.27 -5.53
CA TYR A 177 -4.41 -4.54 -5.05
C TYR A 177 -5.82 -4.77 -5.60
N ILE A 178 -6.71 -3.79 -5.48
CA ILE A 178 -8.10 -3.94 -5.95
C ILE A 178 -8.19 -4.10 -7.46
N HIS A 179 -7.34 -3.44 -8.25
CA HIS A 179 -7.30 -3.64 -9.70
C HIS A 179 -6.80 -5.04 -10.08
N ILE A 180 -5.83 -5.59 -9.34
CA ILE A 180 -5.42 -7.00 -9.52
C ILE A 180 -6.56 -7.96 -9.13
N GLY A 181 -7.30 -7.67 -8.06
CA GLY A 181 -8.50 -8.43 -7.69
C GLY A 181 -9.58 -8.36 -8.76
N GLY A 182 -9.85 -7.17 -9.30
CA GLY A 182 -10.79 -6.94 -10.40
C GLY A 182 -10.38 -7.63 -11.70
N MET A 183 -9.08 -7.66 -12.01
CA MET A 183 -8.51 -8.44 -13.12
C MET A 183 -8.84 -9.93 -12.98
N ILE A 184 -8.50 -10.54 -11.84
CA ILE A 184 -8.76 -11.97 -11.62
C ILE A 184 -10.26 -12.24 -11.59
N GLY A 185 -11.06 -11.40 -10.92
CA GLY A 185 -12.52 -11.52 -10.89
C GLY A 185 -13.15 -11.43 -12.28
N THR A 186 -12.58 -10.61 -13.17
CA THR A 186 -13.00 -10.51 -14.58
C THR A 186 -12.63 -11.77 -15.34
N TRP A 187 -11.42 -12.29 -15.18
CA TRP A 187 -11.05 -13.58 -15.79
C TRP A 187 -12.00 -14.70 -15.35
N MET A 188 -12.32 -14.75 -14.06
CA MET A 188 -13.21 -15.75 -13.50
C MET A 188 -14.63 -15.65 -14.05
N THR A 189 -15.18 -14.44 -14.11
CA THR A 189 -16.55 -14.22 -14.59
C THR A 189 -16.65 -14.44 -16.09
N ALA A 190 -15.68 -13.94 -16.85
CA ALA A 190 -15.64 -14.13 -18.29
C ALA A 190 -15.43 -15.60 -18.69
N ASN A 191 -14.68 -16.38 -17.89
CA ASN A 191 -14.63 -17.83 -18.03
C ASN A 191 -16.03 -18.46 -17.93
N VAL A 192 -16.86 -18.03 -16.96
CA VAL A 192 -18.24 -18.49 -16.82
C VAL A 192 -19.08 -18.07 -18.01
N PHE A 193 -19.10 -16.77 -18.31
CA PHE A 193 -19.96 -16.17 -19.33
C PHE A 193 -19.63 -16.62 -20.76
N MET A 194 -18.35 -16.64 -21.13
CA MET A 194 -17.94 -16.81 -22.53
C MET A 194 -17.43 -18.22 -22.86
N ARG A 195 -17.00 -18.99 -21.86
CA ARG A 195 -16.34 -20.30 -22.11
C ARG A 195 -17.07 -21.48 -21.47
N ILE A 196 -17.64 -21.35 -20.29
CA ILE A 196 -18.31 -22.45 -19.58
C ILE A 196 -19.77 -22.57 -20.03
N ILE A 197 -20.58 -21.52 -19.83
CA ILE A 197 -22.02 -21.56 -20.13
C ILE A 197 -22.29 -21.88 -21.62
N PRO A 198 -21.62 -21.24 -22.61
CA PRO A 198 -21.87 -21.58 -24.02
C PRO A 198 -21.53 -23.02 -24.37
N ARG A 199 -20.51 -23.61 -23.73
CA ARG A 199 -20.15 -25.02 -23.94
C ARG A 199 -21.17 -25.95 -23.30
N GLN A 200 -21.66 -25.63 -22.10
CA GLN A 200 -22.74 -26.39 -21.45
C GLN A 200 -24.06 -26.33 -22.23
N ILE A 201 -24.40 -25.18 -22.82
CA ILE A 201 -25.56 -25.06 -23.72
C ILE A 201 -25.43 -26.03 -24.90
N LYS A 202 -24.28 -26.07 -25.57
CA LYS A 202 -24.02 -27.03 -26.67
C LYS A 202 -24.12 -28.49 -26.23
N MET A 203 -23.63 -28.81 -25.03
CA MET A 203 -23.75 -30.16 -24.46
C MET A 203 -25.23 -30.54 -24.25
N VAL A 204 -26.02 -29.64 -23.68
CA VAL A 204 -27.46 -29.83 -23.45
C VAL A 204 -28.21 -29.97 -24.78
N GLU A 205 -27.90 -29.15 -25.78
CA GLU A 205 -28.51 -29.22 -27.12
C GLU A 205 -28.22 -30.54 -27.82
N ALA A 206 -26.97 -31.02 -27.79
CA ALA A 206 -26.60 -32.32 -28.37
C ALA A 206 -27.32 -33.47 -27.65
N SER A 207 -27.37 -33.47 -26.31
CA SER A 207 -28.11 -34.48 -25.55
C SER A 207 -29.61 -34.46 -25.82
N LYS A 208 -30.22 -33.28 -25.98
CA LYS A 208 -31.65 -33.18 -26.37
C LYS A 208 -31.95 -33.79 -27.74
N LYS A 209 -30.97 -33.80 -28.65
CA LYS A 209 -31.07 -34.43 -29.98
C LYS A 209 -30.73 -35.92 -29.96
N GLY A 210 -30.31 -36.48 -28.83
CA GLY A 210 -29.78 -37.84 -28.74
C GLY A 210 -28.41 -38.01 -29.42
N GLU A 211 -27.72 -36.90 -29.70
CA GLU A 211 -26.39 -36.91 -30.32
C GLU A 211 -25.30 -37.14 -29.26
N ALA A 212 -24.18 -37.74 -29.68
CA ALA A 212 -23.03 -37.88 -28.81
C ALA A 212 -22.44 -36.50 -28.47
N VAL A 213 -22.28 -36.22 -27.17
CA VAL A 213 -21.70 -34.96 -26.71
C VAL A 213 -20.21 -34.91 -27.01
N ASN A 214 -19.77 -33.83 -27.65
CA ASN A 214 -18.35 -33.61 -27.89
C ASN A 214 -17.60 -33.44 -26.54
N GLN A 215 -16.74 -34.40 -26.23
CA GLN A 215 -15.97 -34.43 -24.98
C GLN A 215 -15.03 -33.24 -24.81
N GLU A 216 -14.59 -32.60 -25.90
CA GLU A 216 -13.75 -31.41 -25.83
C GLU A 216 -14.48 -30.23 -25.19
N TRP A 217 -15.80 -30.11 -25.34
CA TRP A 217 -16.57 -29.03 -24.70
C TRP A 217 -16.48 -29.13 -23.18
N GLY A 218 -16.70 -30.34 -22.64
CA GLY A 218 -16.58 -30.62 -21.20
C GLY A 218 -15.15 -30.42 -20.69
N LYS A 219 -14.15 -30.94 -21.40
CA LYS A 219 -12.73 -30.78 -21.04
C LYS A 219 -12.31 -29.31 -21.00
N ASN A 220 -12.69 -28.53 -22.01
CA ASN A 220 -12.33 -27.13 -22.10
C ASN A 220 -13.07 -26.26 -21.06
N ALA A 221 -14.35 -26.56 -20.78
CA ALA A 221 -15.09 -25.91 -19.70
C ALA A 221 -14.47 -26.23 -18.33
N LYS A 222 -14.11 -27.49 -18.08
CA LYS A 222 -13.43 -27.94 -16.86
C LYS A 222 -12.07 -27.27 -16.66
N ASN A 223 -11.32 -27.03 -17.74
CA ASN A 223 -10.05 -26.30 -17.64
C ASN A 223 -10.25 -24.89 -17.09
N ARG A 224 -11.21 -24.13 -17.64
CA ARG A 224 -11.53 -22.77 -17.17
C ARG A 224 -12.08 -22.78 -15.74
N SER A 225 -12.91 -23.76 -15.39
CA SER A 225 -13.40 -23.93 -14.03
C SER A 225 -12.27 -24.21 -13.04
N THR A 226 -11.26 -24.99 -13.44
CA THR A 226 -10.07 -25.26 -12.62
C THR A 226 -9.31 -23.98 -12.32
N HIS A 227 -9.16 -23.06 -13.27
CA HIS A 227 -8.55 -21.76 -13.00
C HIS A 227 -9.33 -20.96 -11.95
N ASN A 228 -10.65 -20.86 -12.11
CA ASN A 228 -11.52 -20.15 -11.16
C ASN A 228 -11.39 -20.73 -9.75
N THR A 229 -11.24 -22.05 -9.64
CA THR A 229 -10.99 -22.72 -8.36
C THR A 229 -9.77 -22.18 -7.65
N TYR A 230 -8.61 -22.11 -8.30
CA TYR A 230 -7.36 -21.65 -7.67
C TYR A 230 -7.32 -20.15 -7.44
N PHE A 231 -8.03 -19.37 -8.24
CA PHE A 231 -8.16 -17.92 -8.08
C PHE A 231 -9.06 -17.51 -6.91
N THR A 232 -9.91 -18.41 -6.42
CA THR A 232 -10.90 -18.10 -5.38
C THR A 232 -10.28 -17.53 -4.10
N LEU A 233 -9.33 -18.23 -3.47
CA LEU A 233 -8.72 -17.76 -2.22
C LEU A 233 -7.85 -16.50 -2.38
N PRO A 234 -7.03 -16.38 -3.45
CA PRO A 234 -6.35 -15.12 -3.79
C PRO A 234 -7.29 -13.92 -3.89
N VAL A 235 -8.41 -14.04 -4.61
CA VAL A 235 -9.37 -12.94 -4.78
C VAL A 235 -10.02 -12.55 -3.45
N ILE A 236 -10.39 -13.52 -2.61
CA ILE A 236 -10.94 -13.23 -1.28
C ILE A 236 -9.92 -12.44 -0.44
N PHE A 237 -8.66 -12.85 -0.43
CA PHE A 237 -7.60 -12.10 0.26
C PHE A 237 -7.51 -10.66 -0.27
N ILE A 238 -7.46 -10.48 -1.59
CA ILE A 238 -7.38 -9.16 -2.19
C ILE A 238 -8.57 -8.28 -1.79
N MET A 239 -9.78 -8.82 -1.76
CA MET A 239 -10.97 -8.08 -1.31
C MET A 239 -10.84 -7.64 0.17
N LEU A 240 -10.28 -8.50 1.02
CA LEU A 240 -10.06 -8.21 2.44
C LEU A 240 -8.87 -7.28 2.71
N SER A 241 -7.90 -7.23 1.79
CA SER A 241 -6.62 -6.53 1.97
C SER A 241 -6.76 -5.05 2.34
N ASN A 242 -7.85 -4.38 1.92
CA ASN A 242 -8.12 -2.99 2.27
C ASN A 242 -8.23 -2.74 3.78
N HIS A 243 -8.58 -3.78 4.56
CA HIS A 243 -8.64 -3.75 6.02
C HIS A 243 -7.28 -3.94 6.69
N PHE A 244 -6.23 -4.26 5.92
CA PHE A 244 -4.88 -4.54 6.41
C PHE A 244 -3.85 -3.67 5.68
N PRO A 245 -3.74 -2.36 6.00
CA PRO A 245 -2.81 -1.43 5.35
C PRO A 245 -1.35 -1.87 5.39
N SER A 246 -0.96 -2.71 6.34
CA SER A 246 0.37 -3.31 6.41
C SER A 246 0.73 -4.14 5.18
N THR A 247 -0.24 -4.69 4.43
CA THR A 247 0.06 -5.47 3.23
C THR A 247 0.32 -4.59 2.02
N TYR A 248 -0.57 -3.62 1.75
CA TYR A 248 -0.49 -2.79 0.54
C TYR A 248 0.36 -1.53 0.71
N GLY A 249 0.59 -1.08 1.96
CA GLY A 249 1.44 0.06 2.29
C GLY A 249 2.91 -0.28 2.48
N HIS A 250 3.31 -1.54 2.37
CA HIS A 250 4.71 -1.96 2.48
C HIS A 250 5.51 -1.62 1.20
N ASP A 251 6.81 -1.37 1.31
CA ASP A 251 7.67 -1.04 0.15
C ASP A 251 7.69 -2.17 -0.90
N TYR A 252 7.56 -3.42 -0.43
CA TYR A 252 7.43 -4.61 -1.28
C TYR A 252 5.99 -5.15 -1.37
N ASN A 253 4.99 -4.26 -1.38
CA ASN A 253 3.58 -4.63 -1.44
C ASN A 253 3.24 -5.62 -2.58
N TRP A 254 3.89 -5.51 -3.75
CA TRP A 254 3.70 -6.40 -4.89
C TRP A 254 4.13 -7.84 -4.57
N LEU A 255 5.24 -8.01 -3.84
CA LEU A 255 5.75 -9.33 -3.46
C LEU A 255 4.87 -9.95 -2.38
N ILE A 256 4.41 -9.16 -1.40
CA ILE A 256 3.43 -9.59 -0.41
C ILE A 256 2.17 -10.13 -1.09
N LEU A 257 1.63 -9.41 -2.09
CA LEU A 257 0.45 -9.83 -2.82
C LEU A 257 0.67 -11.16 -3.55
N ILE A 258 1.81 -11.32 -4.22
CA ILE A 258 2.16 -12.56 -4.93
C ILE A 258 2.27 -13.73 -3.96
N LEU A 259 2.98 -13.56 -2.84
CA LEU A 259 3.20 -14.62 -1.86
C LEU A 259 1.90 -15.04 -1.16
N LEU A 260 1.04 -14.09 -0.79
CA LEU A 260 -0.26 -14.40 -0.18
C LEU A 260 -1.24 -15.01 -1.19
N SER A 261 -1.17 -14.60 -2.46
CA SER A 261 -1.92 -15.28 -3.54
C SER A 261 -1.43 -16.71 -3.75
N ALA A 262 -0.12 -16.94 -3.75
CA ALA A 262 0.45 -18.28 -3.84
C ALA A 262 0.05 -19.16 -2.64
N ALA A 263 0.06 -18.59 -1.42
CA ALA A 263 -0.41 -19.28 -0.23
C ALA A 263 -1.89 -19.65 -0.32
N GLY A 264 -2.74 -18.72 -0.79
CA GLY A 264 -4.14 -18.97 -1.06
C GLY A 264 -4.35 -20.10 -2.07
N ALA A 265 -3.61 -20.12 -3.18
CA ALA A 265 -3.67 -21.20 -4.16
C ALA A 265 -3.21 -22.56 -3.59
N ALA A 266 -2.17 -22.58 -2.74
CA ALA A 266 -1.68 -23.79 -2.07
C ALA A 266 -2.69 -24.35 -1.05
N ILE A 267 -3.31 -23.49 -0.25
CA ILE A 267 -4.40 -23.88 0.67
C ILE A 267 -5.59 -24.39 -0.14
N ARG A 268 -5.90 -23.76 -1.27
CA ARG A 268 -6.96 -24.23 -2.15
C ARG A 268 -6.66 -25.62 -2.69
N GLU A 269 -5.42 -25.87 -3.05
CA GLU A 269 -4.96 -27.20 -3.49
C GLU A 269 -5.18 -28.28 -2.45
N TYR A 270 -4.98 -27.98 -1.15
CA TYR A 270 -5.33 -28.91 -0.08
C TYR A 270 -6.79 -29.36 -0.17
N PHE A 271 -7.74 -28.42 -0.27
CA PHE A 271 -9.17 -28.74 -0.37
C PHE A 271 -9.51 -29.55 -1.62
N VAL A 272 -8.82 -29.26 -2.72
CA VAL A 272 -8.96 -29.94 -4.00
C VAL A 272 -8.52 -31.41 -3.82
N VAL A 273 -7.28 -31.68 -3.43
CA VAL A 273 -6.74 -33.06 -3.50
C VAL A 273 -6.88 -33.88 -2.21
N ARG A 274 -7.44 -33.36 -1.12
CA ARG A 274 -7.49 -34.06 0.19
C ARG A 274 -8.10 -35.46 0.16
N LEU A 275 -9.12 -35.69 -0.68
CA LEU A 275 -9.79 -37.01 -0.78
C LEU A 275 -9.01 -37.97 -1.69
N SER A 276 -8.48 -37.48 -2.81
CA SER A 276 -7.82 -38.31 -3.84
C SER A 276 -6.32 -38.53 -3.60
N ASN A 277 -5.64 -37.60 -2.94
CA ASN A 277 -4.21 -37.66 -2.64
C ASN A 277 -3.89 -36.97 -1.30
N PRO A 278 -4.08 -37.67 -0.17
CA PRO A 278 -3.88 -37.11 1.16
C PRO A 278 -2.45 -36.59 1.39
N LYS A 279 -1.42 -37.26 0.83
CA LYS A 279 -0.01 -36.84 0.97
C LYS A 279 0.24 -35.46 0.34
N ARG A 280 -0.15 -35.27 -0.92
CA ARG A 280 -0.03 -33.97 -1.62
C ARG A 280 -0.82 -32.88 -0.90
N SER A 281 -2.01 -33.20 -0.39
CA SER A 281 -2.84 -32.23 0.33
C SER A 281 -2.12 -31.65 1.56
N LYS A 282 -1.52 -32.51 2.41
CA LYS A 282 -0.81 -32.09 3.62
C LYS A 282 0.40 -31.21 3.28
N ILE A 283 1.17 -31.58 2.25
CA ILE A 283 2.32 -30.78 1.79
C ILE A 283 1.87 -29.37 1.37
N MET A 284 0.80 -29.27 0.58
CA MET A 284 0.32 -27.97 0.10
C MET A 284 -0.28 -27.10 1.21
N ALA A 285 -0.93 -27.71 2.21
CA ALA A 285 -1.37 -27.01 3.42
C ALA A 285 -0.17 -26.43 4.20
N VAL A 286 0.89 -27.22 4.40
CA VAL A 286 2.12 -26.75 5.08
C VAL A 286 2.77 -25.61 4.31
N ILE A 287 2.92 -25.73 2.98
CA ILE A 287 3.47 -24.65 2.14
C ILE A 287 2.65 -23.37 2.29
N GLY A 288 1.32 -23.45 2.22
CA GLY A 288 0.45 -22.29 2.38
C GLY A 288 0.59 -21.62 3.74
N ILE A 289 0.61 -22.40 4.83
CA ILE A 289 0.76 -21.88 6.20
C ILE A 289 2.14 -21.23 6.39
N VAL A 290 3.21 -21.87 5.93
CA VAL A 290 4.58 -21.34 6.03
C VAL A 290 4.72 -20.02 5.27
N LEU A 291 4.13 -19.91 4.07
CA LEU A 291 4.13 -18.67 3.32
C LEU A 291 3.39 -17.55 4.06
N ILE A 292 2.21 -17.82 4.63
CA ILE A 292 1.45 -16.82 5.42
C ILE A 292 2.25 -16.38 6.63
N LEU A 293 2.79 -17.31 7.43
CA LEU A 293 3.58 -16.98 8.61
C LEU A 293 4.86 -16.23 8.27
N GLY A 294 5.53 -16.62 7.18
CA GLY A 294 6.72 -15.94 6.67
C GLY A 294 6.43 -14.50 6.25
N VAL A 295 5.34 -14.27 5.51
CA VAL A 295 4.92 -12.92 5.11
C VAL A 295 4.44 -12.11 6.32
N ALA A 296 3.67 -12.69 7.24
CA ALA A 296 3.22 -12.02 8.45
C ALA A 296 4.41 -11.59 9.32
N LYS A 297 5.40 -12.46 9.50
CA LYS A 297 6.64 -12.12 10.20
C LYS A 297 7.41 -11.03 9.46
N TRP A 298 7.56 -11.13 8.14
CA TRP A 298 8.31 -10.13 7.37
C TRP A 298 7.65 -8.75 7.37
N SER A 299 6.35 -8.69 7.12
CA SER A 299 5.56 -7.45 7.16
C SER A 299 5.41 -6.89 8.58
N GLY A 300 5.43 -7.75 9.61
CA GLY A 300 5.37 -7.38 11.02
C GLY A 300 6.72 -7.01 11.65
N MET A 301 7.87 -7.48 11.14
CA MET A 301 9.21 -7.16 11.68
C MET A 301 9.64 -5.70 11.42
N ALA A 302 8.86 -4.93 10.66
CA ALA A 302 8.95 -3.47 10.68
C ALA A 302 8.42 -2.85 11.99
N GLN A 303 7.85 -3.65 12.91
CA GLN A 303 7.11 -3.21 14.09
C GLN A 303 7.64 -3.71 15.45
N ASN A 304 8.91 -4.13 15.57
CA ASN A 304 9.46 -4.32 16.92
C ASN A 304 9.63 -2.95 17.58
N TYR A 305 8.62 -2.57 18.35
CA TYR A 305 8.67 -1.61 19.44
C TYR A 305 9.63 -2.16 20.49
N GLU A 306 10.72 -1.44 20.77
CA GLU A 306 11.26 -1.45 22.12
C GLU A 306 10.28 -0.61 22.95
N GLU A 307 9.59 -1.24 23.90
CA GLU A 307 9.02 -0.48 25.01
C GLU A 307 10.17 0.29 25.67
N PRO A 308 9.96 1.56 26.08
CA PRO A 308 10.96 2.25 26.87
C PRO A 308 11.16 1.44 28.15
N ALA A 309 12.34 0.85 28.30
CA ALA A 309 12.75 0.25 29.56
C ALA A 309 12.64 1.34 30.63
N ASP A 310 11.89 1.04 31.70
CA ASP A 310 11.84 1.87 32.89
C ASP A 310 13.27 2.29 33.27
N ASN A 311 13.45 3.60 33.39
CA ASN A 311 14.71 4.21 33.81
C ASN A 311 15.13 3.66 35.19
N LEU A 312 16.04 2.69 35.20
CA LEU A 312 16.94 2.51 36.32
C LEU A 312 18.18 3.34 36.04
N VAL A 313 18.26 4.45 36.76
CA VAL A 313 19.42 5.33 36.84
C VAL A 313 20.62 4.51 37.30
N GLU A 314 21.51 4.12 36.37
CA GLU A 314 22.88 3.80 36.72
C GLU A 314 23.63 5.11 36.94
N VAL A 315 23.89 5.38 38.23
CA VAL A 315 24.79 6.42 38.69
C VAL A 315 26.19 6.07 38.18
N VAL A 316 26.68 6.82 37.19
CA VAL A 316 28.09 6.76 36.79
C VAL A 316 28.89 7.48 37.87
N GLU A 317 29.71 6.72 38.60
CA GLU A 317 30.75 7.24 39.49
C GLU A 317 31.69 8.18 38.73
N VAL A 318 31.88 9.36 39.31
CA VAL A 318 32.86 10.35 38.91
C VAL A 318 34.25 9.79 39.24
N ILE A 319 35.04 9.46 38.22
CA ILE A 319 36.49 9.27 38.39
C ILE A 319 37.13 10.64 38.24
N GLU A 320 37.54 11.22 39.36
CA GLU A 320 38.52 12.30 39.40
C GLU A 320 39.85 11.79 38.82
N VAL A 321 40.34 12.45 37.77
CA VAL A 321 41.73 12.31 37.33
C VAL A 321 42.45 13.59 37.73
N GLU A 322 43.31 13.43 38.73
CA GLU A 322 44.25 14.41 39.25
C GLU A 322 45.20 14.87 38.14
N LYS A 323 45.32 16.18 37.95
CA LYS A 323 46.25 16.82 37.00
C LYS A 323 47.66 16.82 37.59
N GLU A 324 48.59 16.16 36.90
CA GLU A 324 50.02 16.42 37.08
C GLU A 324 50.46 17.54 36.14
N VAL A 325 51.00 18.60 36.73
CA VAL A 325 51.53 19.80 36.07
C VAL A 325 52.91 19.50 35.51
N THR A 326 53.16 19.83 34.25
CA THR A 326 54.50 20.20 33.79
C THR A 326 54.41 21.44 32.91
N ASP A 327 55.12 22.48 33.36
CA ASP A 327 55.42 23.71 32.66
C ASP A 327 56.18 23.43 31.35
N SER A 328 55.76 24.07 30.27
CA SER A 328 56.67 24.79 29.39
C SER A 328 55.92 25.86 28.60
N GLU A 329 56.27 27.11 28.89
CA GLU A 329 55.93 28.28 28.09
C GLU A 329 56.55 28.18 26.70
N GLU A 330 55.74 28.34 25.65
CA GLU A 330 56.19 28.96 24.40
C GLU A 330 54.99 29.69 23.77
N THR A 331 54.93 30.98 24.02
CA THR A 331 53.94 31.90 23.45
C THR A 331 54.21 32.11 21.96
N THR A 332 53.29 31.68 21.11
CA THR A 332 53.18 32.17 19.72
C THR A 332 51.96 33.11 19.62
N PRO A 333 52.09 34.31 19.02
CA PRO A 333 51.01 35.30 18.97
C PRO A 333 49.77 34.87 18.15
N LEU A 334 49.85 33.75 17.42
CA LEU A 334 48.76 33.25 16.57
C LEU A 334 47.69 32.45 17.34
N ALA A 335 48.01 31.92 18.52
CA ALA A 335 47.08 31.09 19.29
C ALA A 335 46.01 31.92 20.02
N GLU A 336 46.34 33.16 20.39
CA GLU A 336 45.40 34.06 21.10
C GLU A 336 44.31 34.60 20.16
N GLU A 337 44.61 34.79 18.88
CA GLU A 337 43.63 35.27 17.88
C GLU A 337 42.64 34.17 17.45
N VAL A 338 43.03 32.89 17.50
CA VAL A 338 42.15 31.75 17.18
C VAL A 338 41.23 31.37 18.36
N LEU A 339 41.65 31.63 19.60
CA LEU A 339 40.87 31.36 20.82
C LEU A 339 39.76 32.38 21.11
N LEU A 340 39.78 33.56 20.46
CA LEU A 340 38.75 34.59 20.61
C LEU A 340 37.54 34.37 19.69
N ALA A 341 37.75 33.79 18.50
CA ALA A 341 36.68 33.51 17.52
C ALA A 341 35.67 32.45 18.00
N ASP A 342 36.06 31.58 18.94
CA ASP A 342 35.20 30.51 19.48
C ASP A 342 34.16 31.01 20.53
N LYS A 343 34.23 32.28 20.94
CA LYS A 343 33.35 32.84 21.99
C LYS A 343 32.20 33.69 21.46
N ILE A 344 32.24 34.16 20.22
CA ILE A 344 31.20 35.05 19.67
C ILE A 344 30.23 34.21 18.84
N LYS A 345 29.09 33.91 19.47
CA LYS A 345 27.96 33.22 18.87
C LYS A 345 26.95 34.24 18.37
N VAL A 346 26.61 34.18 17.09
CA VAL A 346 25.71 35.12 16.43
C VAL A 346 24.42 34.40 16.03
N GLU A 347 23.29 35.09 16.17
CA GLU A 347 22.02 34.66 15.59
C GLU A 347 21.94 35.12 14.14
N VAL A 348 21.82 34.17 13.21
CA VAL A 348 21.65 34.45 11.79
C VAL A 348 20.17 34.38 11.44
N GLN A 349 19.59 35.52 11.09
CA GLN A 349 18.19 35.64 10.72
C GLN A 349 18.04 35.84 9.21
N GLY A 350 16.93 35.37 8.66
CA GLY A 350 16.60 35.59 7.27
C GLY A 350 15.12 35.45 6.97
N VAL A 351 14.77 35.75 5.72
CA VAL A 351 13.40 35.74 5.22
C VAL A 351 13.34 35.03 3.88
N ILE A 352 12.37 34.13 3.73
CA ILE A 352 12.07 33.45 2.49
C ILE A 352 10.93 34.17 1.76
N ASN A 353 11.28 34.77 0.63
CA ASN A 353 10.35 35.44 -0.26
C ASN A 353 9.80 34.48 -1.32
N PHE A 354 8.58 34.77 -1.76
CA PHE A 354 7.93 34.13 -2.88
C PHE A 354 7.62 35.17 -3.96
N ASP A 355 8.23 35.01 -5.13
CA ASP A 355 8.03 35.86 -6.30
C ASP A 355 7.12 35.15 -7.31
N GLY A 356 5.88 35.62 -7.42
CA GLY A 356 4.85 35.06 -8.28
C GLY A 356 3.45 35.02 -7.62
N VAL A 357 2.49 34.46 -8.35
CA VAL A 357 1.12 34.28 -7.84
C VAL A 357 1.08 33.05 -6.94
N ALA A 358 0.73 33.25 -5.67
CA ALA A 358 0.54 32.18 -4.69
C ALA A 358 -0.42 31.10 -5.25
N PRO A 359 0.02 29.84 -5.40
CA PRO A 359 -0.87 28.78 -5.84
C PRO A 359 -1.99 28.58 -4.82
N LYS A 360 -3.23 28.52 -5.29
CA LYS A 360 -4.35 28.08 -4.45
C LYS A 360 -4.22 26.56 -4.22
N GLY A 361 -4.19 26.14 -2.97
CA GLY A 361 -4.26 24.73 -2.60
C GLY A 361 -5.50 24.06 -3.22
N LYS A 362 -5.40 22.77 -3.53
CA LYS A 362 -6.54 22.01 -4.04
C LYS A 362 -7.47 21.65 -2.90
N LYS A 363 -8.76 21.90 -3.02
CA LYS A 363 -9.76 21.49 -2.02
C LYS A 363 -9.73 19.97 -1.87
N LEU A 364 -9.50 19.49 -0.66
CA LEU A 364 -9.42 18.07 -0.33
C LEU A 364 -10.81 17.52 -0.03
N GLN A 365 -11.09 16.33 -0.54
CA GLN A 365 -12.31 15.59 -0.21
C GLN A 365 -12.01 14.66 0.96
N LEU A 366 -12.33 15.13 2.16
CA LEU A 366 -12.00 14.43 3.40
C LEU A 366 -13.09 13.41 3.79
N PRO A 367 -12.72 12.23 4.31
CA PRO A 367 -13.68 11.29 4.87
C PRO A 367 -14.34 11.85 6.15
N ALA A 368 -15.54 11.34 6.46
CA ALA A 368 -16.20 11.65 7.72
C ALA A 368 -15.34 11.23 8.93
N GLY A 369 -15.20 12.11 9.91
CA GLY A 369 -14.40 11.87 11.13
C GLY A 369 -13.00 12.48 11.14
N CYS A 370 -12.55 13.11 10.04
CA CYS A 370 -11.40 14.01 10.07
C CYS A 370 -11.68 15.15 11.08
N GLY A 371 -10.71 15.47 11.93
CA GLY A 371 -10.84 16.51 12.96
C GLY A 371 -10.90 17.95 12.44
N ALA A 372 -10.87 18.16 11.13
CA ALA A 372 -10.86 19.46 10.50
C ALA A 372 -12.23 20.15 10.58
N LYS A 373 -12.21 21.47 10.77
CA LYS A 373 -13.42 22.31 10.72
C LYS A 373 -13.43 23.08 9.39
N GLY A 374 -14.42 22.80 8.55
CA GLY A 374 -14.61 23.49 7.27
C GLY A 374 -13.82 22.90 6.11
N ASP A 375 -13.69 23.69 5.04
CA ASP A 375 -12.98 23.28 3.84
C ASP A 375 -11.48 23.20 4.10
N VAL A 376 -10.89 22.06 3.75
CA VAL A 376 -9.45 21.82 3.87
C VAL A 376 -8.82 21.81 2.49
N TYR A 377 -7.64 22.40 2.38
CA TYR A 377 -6.90 22.53 1.14
C TYR A 377 -5.54 21.85 1.26
N SER A 378 -5.01 21.40 0.12
CA SER A 378 -3.66 20.87 0.03
C SER A 378 -2.63 21.94 0.44
N ASN A 379 -1.63 21.52 1.22
CA ASN A 379 -0.72 22.42 1.93
C ASN A 379 0.74 22.30 1.47
N GLU A 380 0.96 21.86 0.22
CA GLU A 380 2.30 21.70 -0.35
C GLU A 380 3.01 23.05 -0.60
N VAL A 381 2.23 24.11 -0.80
CA VAL A 381 2.75 25.47 -0.96
C VAL A 381 1.85 26.42 -0.18
N ILE A 382 2.41 27.06 0.85
CA ILE A 382 1.73 28.08 1.63
C ILE A 382 2.50 29.39 1.49
N VAL A 383 1.84 30.38 0.90
CA VAL A 383 2.40 31.73 0.73
C VAL A 383 1.50 32.73 1.43
N ASN A 384 2.05 33.46 2.38
CA ASN A 384 1.36 34.53 3.10
C ASN A 384 2.06 35.85 2.80
N ASN A 385 1.35 36.82 2.22
CA ASN A 385 1.90 38.15 1.92
C ASN A 385 3.25 38.12 1.15
N GLY A 386 3.37 37.21 0.18
CA GLY A 386 4.61 37.03 -0.60
C GLY A 386 5.76 36.35 0.17
N LYS A 387 5.47 35.70 1.30
CA LYS A 387 6.43 34.95 2.13
C LYS A 387 6.12 33.47 2.10
N LEU A 388 7.14 32.64 1.95
CA LEU A 388 7.00 31.19 1.80
C LEU A 388 7.24 30.47 3.13
N GLN A 389 6.25 29.70 3.57
CA GLN A 389 6.32 28.86 4.77
C GLN A 389 6.87 27.46 4.42
N ASN A 390 7.35 26.72 5.43
CA ASN A 390 7.80 25.33 5.33
C ASN A 390 9.08 25.13 4.50
N VAL A 391 9.98 26.11 4.53
CA VAL A 391 11.28 26.03 3.86
C VAL A 391 12.30 25.58 4.89
N PHE A 392 12.97 24.45 4.64
CA PHE A 392 14.03 23.95 5.50
C PHE A 392 15.34 24.68 5.20
N VAL A 393 15.92 25.32 6.20
CA VAL A 393 17.16 26.10 6.06
C VAL A 393 18.25 25.49 6.94
N ARG A 394 19.43 25.20 6.38
CA ARG A 394 20.54 24.60 7.12
C ARG A 394 21.91 24.98 6.59
N ILE A 395 22.93 24.88 7.44
CA ILE A 395 24.34 24.99 7.02
C ILE A 395 24.79 23.67 6.40
N ILE A 396 25.36 23.70 5.19
CA ILE A 396 25.88 22.51 4.50
C ILE A 396 27.41 22.46 4.42
N LYS A 397 28.10 23.59 4.61
CA LYS A 397 29.58 23.66 4.73
C LYS A 397 30.02 24.73 5.73
N GLY A 398 31.20 24.54 6.32
CA GLY A 398 31.81 25.43 7.31
C GLY A 398 31.53 25.02 8.76
N HIS A 399 30.70 23.99 8.98
CA HIS A 399 30.32 23.50 10.31
C HIS A 399 31.14 22.28 10.75
N GLU A 400 32.01 21.74 9.90
CA GLU A 400 32.67 20.43 10.08
C GLU A 400 33.61 20.41 11.29
N ASN A 401 34.24 21.54 11.60
CA ASN A 401 35.16 21.70 12.73
C ASN A 401 34.49 22.32 13.95
N LEU A 402 33.18 22.59 13.91
CA LEU A 402 32.47 23.18 15.04
C LEU A 402 32.18 22.13 16.12
N PRO A 403 32.16 22.54 17.41
CA PRO A 403 31.81 21.64 18.50
C PRO A 403 30.43 21.03 18.29
N LYS A 404 30.32 19.71 18.47
CA LYS A 404 29.02 19.05 18.46
C LYS A 404 28.22 19.48 19.69
N THR A 405 27.05 20.06 19.46
CA THR A 405 26.13 20.39 20.55
C THR A 405 25.38 19.15 21.04
N ALA A 406 24.92 19.19 22.29
CA ALA A 406 24.07 18.14 22.84
C ALA A 406 22.80 17.96 21.99
N ILE A 407 22.35 16.71 21.87
CA ILE A 407 21.10 16.34 21.20
C ILE A 407 19.95 16.83 22.09
N PRO A 408 18.97 17.59 21.56
CA PRO A 408 17.82 18.01 22.35
C PRO A 408 17.05 16.79 22.88
N LYS A 409 16.68 16.82 24.18
CA LYS A 409 15.90 15.76 24.83
C LYS A 409 14.41 15.82 24.49
N THR A 410 13.92 16.98 24.08
CA THR A 410 12.53 17.16 23.69
C THR A 410 12.28 16.52 22.33
N ALA A 411 11.27 15.64 22.25
CA ALA A 411 10.87 15.04 21.00
C ALA A 411 10.29 16.08 20.04
N VAL A 412 10.55 15.90 18.75
CA VAL A 412 9.92 16.68 17.69
C VAL A 412 8.57 16.05 17.39
N GLU A 413 7.48 16.78 17.57
CA GLU A 413 6.14 16.26 17.31
C GLU A 413 5.75 16.44 15.83
N LEU A 414 5.09 15.41 15.28
CA LEU A 414 4.47 15.44 13.95
C LEU A 414 3.07 14.82 14.04
N ASP A 415 2.04 15.66 14.03
CA ASP A 415 0.67 15.26 14.27
C ASP A 415 -0.13 15.09 12.98
N GLN A 416 -0.96 14.05 12.94
CA GLN A 416 -2.01 13.85 11.94
C GLN A 416 -3.32 14.39 12.51
N HIS A 417 -3.61 15.63 12.18
CA HIS A 417 -4.81 16.33 12.65
C HIS A 417 -5.55 16.98 11.49
N GLY A 418 -6.87 16.74 11.43
CA GLY A 418 -7.69 17.22 10.32
C GLY A 418 -7.34 16.57 8.99
N CYS A 419 -6.82 15.34 9.04
CA CYS A 419 -6.36 14.58 7.88
C CYS A 419 -5.27 15.33 7.08
N ILE A 420 -4.38 16.03 7.80
CA ILE A 420 -3.17 16.66 7.30
C ILE A 420 -2.06 16.45 8.35
N TYR A 421 -0.80 16.37 7.92
CA TYR A 421 0.34 16.43 8.84
C TYR A 421 0.66 17.87 9.24
N THR A 422 0.81 18.09 10.54
CA THR A 422 1.20 19.37 11.13
C THR A 422 2.32 19.16 12.15
N PRO A 423 3.47 19.84 12.03
CA PRO A 423 3.89 20.68 10.90
C PRO A 423 4.08 19.90 9.59
N ARG A 424 4.14 20.60 8.44
CA ARG A 424 4.43 19.97 7.12
C ARG A 424 5.90 19.60 6.98
N VAL A 425 6.79 20.43 7.52
CA VAL A 425 8.24 20.24 7.49
C VAL A 425 8.78 20.42 8.90
N VAL A 426 9.61 19.50 9.35
CA VAL A 426 10.28 19.56 10.66
C VAL A 426 11.76 19.23 10.50
N GLY A 427 12.58 19.75 11.42
CA GLY A 427 13.98 19.37 11.55
C GLY A 427 14.25 18.63 12.84
N VAL A 428 15.12 17.65 12.75
CA VAL A 428 15.47 16.78 13.88
C VAL A 428 16.96 16.49 13.86
N ARG A 429 17.57 16.43 15.05
CA ARG A 429 18.96 15.99 15.19
C ARG A 429 19.07 14.48 15.01
N THR A 430 20.17 14.00 14.44
CA THR A 430 20.48 12.56 14.48
C THR A 430 20.46 12.08 15.93
N GLY A 431 19.70 11.01 16.20
CA GLY A 431 19.50 10.47 17.54
C GLY A 431 18.41 11.16 18.38
N GLN A 432 17.84 12.29 17.94
CA GLN A 432 16.69 12.91 18.61
C GLN A 432 15.40 12.16 18.28
N GLU A 433 14.49 12.11 19.24
CA GLU A 433 13.19 11.47 19.10
C GLU A 433 12.24 12.31 18.22
N VAL A 434 11.51 11.62 17.34
CA VAL A 434 10.35 12.15 16.62
C VAL A 434 9.12 11.40 17.11
N GLU A 435 8.16 12.13 17.64
CA GLU A 435 6.89 11.59 18.08
C GLU A 435 5.82 11.86 17.04
N PHE A 436 5.26 10.79 16.47
CA PHE A 436 4.13 10.90 15.56
C PHE A 436 2.84 10.68 16.32
N ILE A 437 1.86 11.55 16.07
CA ILE A 437 0.58 11.59 16.78
C ILE A 437 -0.55 11.39 15.75
N ASN A 438 -1.61 10.70 16.15
CA ASN A 438 -2.88 10.70 15.42
C ASN A 438 -3.96 11.36 16.29
N SER A 439 -4.17 12.66 16.15
CA SER A 439 -5.24 13.39 16.84
C SER A 439 -6.63 13.20 16.22
N ASP A 440 -6.73 12.59 15.03
CA ASP A 440 -8.00 12.30 14.37
C ASP A 440 -8.70 11.05 14.95
N LYS A 441 -10.02 10.97 14.76
CA LYS A 441 -10.82 9.80 15.17
C LYS A 441 -10.78 8.66 14.15
N ILE A 442 -10.14 8.87 13.02
CA ILE A 442 -10.08 7.92 11.93
C ILE A 442 -8.73 7.22 11.87
N PHE A 443 -8.71 6.08 11.21
CA PHE A 443 -7.49 5.33 10.98
C PHE A 443 -6.52 6.11 10.10
N HIS A 444 -5.29 6.30 10.58
CA HIS A 444 -4.15 6.69 9.78
C HIS A 444 -3.02 5.67 9.89
N ASN A 445 -1.94 5.87 9.16
CA ASN A 445 -0.68 5.17 9.38
C ASN A 445 0.48 6.11 9.08
N VAL A 446 1.63 5.88 9.72
CA VAL A 446 2.87 6.60 9.39
C VAL A 446 3.76 5.62 8.64
N ARG A 447 3.94 5.88 7.35
CA ARG A 447 4.92 5.22 6.50
C ARG A 447 6.09 6.17 6.27
N SER A 448 7.29 5.76 6.64
CA SER A 448 8.50 6.51 6.30
C SER A 448 8.99 6.12 4.91
N ILE A 449 9.34 7.11 4.08
CA ILE A 449 10.07 6.92 2.83
C ILE A 449 11.47 7.49 3.03
N THR A 450 12.48 6.63 2.98
CA THR A 450 13.86 6.94 3.37
C THR A 450 14.85 6.13 2.52
N LYS A 451 16.03 6.71 2.27
CA LYS A 451 17.19 6.12 1.59
C LYS A 451 18.28 5.66 2.56
N GLU A 452 18.47 6.39 3.66
CA GLU A 452 19.61 6.18 4.57
C GLU A 452 19.24 5.50 5.89
N ASN A 453 18.03 5.80 6.39
CA ASN A 453 17.49 5.28 7.64
C ASN A 453 16.61 4.04 7.41
N LYS A 454 16.22 3.36 8.49
CA LYS A 454 15.36 2.18 8.43
C LYS A 454 13.92 2.60 8.13
N SER A 455 13.34 2.07 7.05
CA SER A 455 11.92 2.32 6.75
C SER A 455 10.99 1.60 7.74
N PHE A 456 9.83 2.19 7.98
CA PHE A 456 8.75 1.63 8.79
C PHE A 456 7.38 2.00 8.22
N ASN A 457 6.38 1.18 8.55
CA ASN A 457 4.98 1.48 8.31
C ASN A 457 4.15 1.05 9.51
N VAL A 458 3.64 2.02 10.26
CA VAL A 458 2.99 1.80 11.54
C VAL A 458 1.54 2.25 11.48
N PRO A 459 0.56 1.37 11.74
CA PRO A 459 -0.84 1.72 11.81
C PRO A 459 -1.13 2.56 13.05
N MET A 460 -1.92 3.61 12.88
CA MET A 460 -2.39 4.50 13.93
C MET A 460 -3.93 4.52 13.95
N PRO A 461 -4.60 3.42 14.34
CA PRO A 461 -6.06 3.30 14.32
C PRO A 461 -6.79 4.17 15.34
N LYS A 462 -6.15 4.55 16.46
CA LYS A 462 -6.81 5.18 17.59
C LYS A 462 -6.51 6.69 17.63
N LYS A 463 -7.52 7.45 18.05
CA LYS A 463 -7.35 8.86 18.43
C LYS A 463 -6.34 8.97 19.57
N ASP A 464 -5.51 10.00 19.49
CA ASP A 464 -4.44 10.35 20.42
C ASP A 464 -3.36 9.26 20.55
N GLN A 465 -3.29 8.31 19.60
CA GLN A 465 -2.22 7.32 19.54
C GLN A 465 -0.90 8.01 19.23
N ARG A 466 0.16 7.62 19.93
CA ARG A 466 1.52 8.14 19.77
C ARG A 466 2.49 7.02 19.42
N ILE A 467 3.47 7.31 18.57
CA ILE A 467 4.59 6.42 18.26
C ILE A 467 5.88 7.22 18.20
N THR A 468 6.94 6.73 18.83
CA THR A 468 8.25 7.39 18.82
C THR A 468 9.20 6.68 17.86
N LYS A 469 9.97 7.46 17.11
CA LYS A 469 11.02 6.97 16.19
C LYS A 469 12.28 7.80 16.34
N VAL A 470 13.41 7.15 16.10
CA VAL A 470 14.73 7.78 16.13
C VAL A 470 15.43 7.52 14.81
N PHE A 471 15.94 8.59 14.19
CA PHE A 471 16.73 8.52 12.97
C PHE A 471 18.21 8.66 13.30
N LYS A 472 19.02 7.68 12.86
CA LYS A 472 20.43 7.56 13.29
C LYS A 472 21.41 8.11 12.26
N LYS A 473 20.96 8.40 11.04
CA LYS A 473 21.81 8.94 9.97
C LYS A 473 21.26 10.26 9.44
N PRO A 474 22.14 11.23 9.11
CA PRO A 474 21.72 12.44 8.42
C PRO A 474 21.04 12.09 7.11
N GLU A 475 19.91 12.71 6.85
CA GLU A 475 19.10 12.48 5.66
C GLU A 475 18.15 13.65 5.45
N MET A 476 18.22 14.24 4.27
CA MET A 476 17.22 15.22 3.84
C MET A 476 16.09 14.52 3.09
N PHE A 477 14.91 15.14 3.18
CA PHE A 477 13.71 14.73 2.46
C PHE A 477 13.17 13.37 2.90
N LEU A 478 13.42 12.97 4.15
CA LEU A 478 12.73 11.81 4.72
C LEU A 478 11.25 12.13 4.81
N GLU A 479 10.41 11.32 4.16
CA GLU A 479 8.97 11.59 4.09
C GLU A 479 8.21 10.76 5.12
N ALA A 480 7.25 11.37 5.79
CA ALA A 480 6.23 10.70 6.57
C ALA A 480 4.90 10.78 5.82
N LYS A 481 4.36 9.64 5.37
CA LYS A 481 3.12 9.57 4.59
C LYS A 481 2.06 8.67 5.21
N CYS A 482 0.80 9.01 4.96
CA CYS A 482 -0.32 8.12 5.21
C CYS A 482 -0.64 7.29 3.97
N SER A 483 -0.55 5.96 4.08
CA SER A 483 -0.91 5.03 2.99
C SER A 483 -2.43 4.91 2.80
N VAL A 484 -3.21 5.40 3.75
CA VAL A 484 -4.68 5.41 3.70
C VAL A 484 -5.24 6.69 3.08
N HIS A 485 -4.58 7.81 3.31
CA HIS A 485 -4.96 9.14 2.82
C HIS A 485 -3.83 9.72 1.97
N PRO A 486 -3.81 9.48 0.65
CA PRO A 486 -2.63 9.72 -0.20
C PRO A 486 -2.15 11.18 -0.27
N TRP A 487 -2.98 12.15 0.14
CA TRP A 487 -2.62 13.57 0.20
C TRP A 487 -1.82 13.93 1.47
N MET A 488 -1.85 13.09 2.50
CA MET A 488 -1.18 13.34 3.77
C MET A 488 0.31 13.00 3.66
N GLY A 489 1.14 14.04 3.71
CA GLY A 489 2.58 13.91 3.78
C GLY A 489 3.21 15.04 4.59
N ALA A 490 4.37 14.75 5.16
CA ALA A 490 5.27 15.71 5.76
C ALA A 490 6.73 15.29 5.50
N TYR A 491 7.65 16.23 5.69
CA TYR A 491 9.08 16.02 5.50
C TYR A 491 9.86 16.26 6.78
N ILE A 492 10.87 15.42 6.99
CA ILE A 492 11.76 15.45 8.13
C ILE A 492 13.19 15.66 7.60
N GLY A 493 13.80 16.80 7.96
CA GLY A 493 15.22 17.04 7.75
C GLY A 493 16.02 16.49 8.92
N VAL A 494 16.69 15.36 8.74
CA VAL A 494 17.55 14.75 9.76
C VAL A 494 18.97 15.29 9.59
N VAL A 495 19.47 16.05 10.55
CA VAL A 495 20.79 16.71 10.49
C VAL A 495 21.63 16.40 11.73
N ASP A 496 22.95 16.37 11.59
CA ASP A 496 23.88 16.04 12.68
C ASP A 496 24.41 17.25 13.46
N HIS A 497 24.10 18.47 13.03
CA HIS A 497 24.45 19.74 13.67
C HIS A 497 23.20 20.55 14.08
N SER A 498 23.36 21.53 14.97
CA SER A 498 22.26 22.39 15.48
C SER A 498 21.88 23.53 14.54
N TYR A 499 22.70 23.80 13.53
CA TYR A 499 22.57 24.99 12.68
C TYR A 499 21.55 24.82 11.55
N PHE A 500 20.26 24.76 11.90
CA PHE A 500 19.14 24.68 10.97
C PHE A 500 17.87 25.32 11.55
N ASP A 501 16.91 25.65 10.70
CA ASP A 501 15.57 26.08 11.08
C ASP A 501 14.55 25.81 9.94
N VAL A 502 13.25 25.98 10.22
CA VAL A 502 12.17 25.87 9.22
C VAL A 502 11.38 27.18 9.17
N SER A 503 11.16 27.70 7.97
CA SER A 503 10.50 29.01 7.83
C SER A 503 9.06 29.03 8.35
N GLY A 504 8.76 30.07 9.12
CA GLY A 504 7.44 30.32 9.69
C GLY A 504 6.41 30.84 8.67
N ALA A 505 5.20 31.15 9.15
CA ALA A 505 4.12 31.66 8.30
C ALA A 505 4.44 33.02 7.65
N ASP A 506 5.32 33.81 8.26
CA ASP A 506 5.85 35.08 7.73
C ASP A 506 7.14 34.90 6.91
N GLY A 507 7.53 33.64 6.66
CA GLY A 507 8.74 33.25 5.94
C GLY A 507 10.04 33.49 6.70
N THR A 508 9.99 33.89 7.97
CA THR A 508 11.21 34.12 8.76
C THR A 508 11.83 32.79 9.22
N PHE A 509 13.16 32.78 9.34
CA PHE A 509 13.92 31.70 9.97
C PHE A 509 15.07 32.30 10.80
N SER A 510 15.53 31.56 11.80
CA SER A 510 16.64 31.95 12.67
C SER A 510 17.54 30.77 13.06
N ILE A 511 18.83 30.88 12.73
CA ILE A 511 19.86 29.94 13.16
C ILE A 511 20.63 30.56 14.32
N LYS A 512 20.47 29.98 15.50
CA LYS A 512 21.10 30.45 16.74
C LYS A 512 22.50 29.87 16.92
N ASP A 513 23.28 30.57 17.73
CA ASP A 513 24.57 30.11 18.23
C ASP A 513 25.61 29.78 17.17
N LEU A 514 25.54 30.40 15.98
CA LEU A 514 26.49 30.16 14.90
C LEU A 514 27.78 30.98 15.16
N PRO A 515 28.96 30.34 15.25
CA PRO A 515 30.22 31.07 15.43
C PRO A 515 30.53 31.99 14.24
N VAL A 516 31.49 32.90 14.44
CA VAL A 516 32.01 33.72 13.34
C VAL A 516 32.74 32.84 12.32
N GLY A 517 32.52 33.10 11.04
CA GLY A 517 33.09 32.26 9.98
C GLY A 517 32.33 32.35 8.66
N ILE A 518 32.87 31.63 7.67
CA ILE A 518 32.27 31.51 6.33
C ILE A 518 31.53 30.19 6.24
N TYR A 519 30.26 30.26 5.88
CA TYR A 519 29.39 29.09 5.78
C TYR A 519 28.67 29.04 4.44
N GLU A 520 28.33 27.84 3.99
CA GLU A 520 27.39 27.65 2.89
C GLU A 520 26.02 27.25 3.47
N LEU A 521 25.02 28.07 3.21
CA LEU A 521 23.65 27.87 3.64
C LEU A 521 22.80 27.29 2.51
N GLU A 522 21.92 26.36 2.83
CA GLU A 522 20.98 25.71 1.94
C GLU A 522 19.55 26.00 2.39
N ALA A 523 18.69 26.45 1.48
CA ALA A 523 17.25 26.59 1.68
C ALA A 523 16.51 25.65 0.72
N TRP A 524 15.69 24.75 1.26
CA TRP A 524 14.95 23.75 0.49
C TRP A 524 13.44 23.85 0.71
N HIS A 525 12.66 23.71 -0.36
CA HIS A 525 11.21 23.61 -0.34
C HIS A 525 10.72 22.44 -1.18
N GLU A 526 9.71 21.71 -0.71
CA GLU A 526 9.24 20.45 -1.33
C GLU A 526 8.88 20.58 -2.83
N VAL A 527 8.28 21.72 -3.23
CA VAL A 527 7.89 21.97 -4.64
C VAL A 527 8.98 22.67 -5.45
N TYR A 528 9.80 23.51 -4.82
CA TYR A 528 10.68 24.45 -5.55
C TYR A 528 12.17 24.05 -5.49
N GLY A 529 12.48 22.94 -4.83
CA GLY A 529 13.83 22.42 -4.72
C GLY A 529 14.70 23.25 -3.80
N THR A 530 16.00 23.30 -4.13
CA THR A 530 17.05 23.85 -3.26
C THR A 530 17.66 25.12 -3.85
N GLN A 531 17.97 26.09 -2.99
CA GLN A 531 18.87 27.21 -3.27
C GLN A 531 20.02 27.20 -2.26
N THR A 532 21.21 27.66 -2.65
CA THR A 532 22.35 27.81 -1.75
C THR A 532 22.91 29.23 -1.79
N GLN A 533 23.48 29.67 -0.66
CA GLN A 533 24.12 30.98 -0.52
C GLN A 533 25.31 30.88 0.44
N THR A 534 26.44 31.45 0.06
CA THR A 534 27.58 31.64 0.99
C THR A 534 27.35 32.86 1.86
N ILE A 535 27.57 32.71 3.16
CA ILE A 535 27.44 33.77 4.15
C ILE A 535 28.74 33.93 4.94
N ASN A 536 29.03 35.17 5.35
CA ASN A 536 30.16 35.49 6.22
C ASN A 536 29.61 36.09 7.51
N VAL A 537 29.73 35.35 8.60
CA VAL A 537 29.27 35.73 9.93
C VAL A 537 30.42 36.44 10.63
N THR A 538 30.22 37.71 10.96
CA THR A 538 31.22 38.55 11.63
C THR A 538 30.76 38.94 13.02
N GLU A 539 31.67 39.42 13.88
CA GLU A 539 31.35 39.89 15.23
C GLU A 539 30.32 41.03 15.25
N ALA A 540 30.29 41.85 14.19
CA ALA A 540 29.31 42.93 14.01
C ALA A 540 27.91 42.42 13.60
N GLY A 541 27.73 41.10 13.49
CA GLY A 541 26.55 40.46 12.92
C GLY A 541 26.62 40.40 11.39
N MET A 542 25.48 40.08 10.76
CA MET A 542 25.31 40.14 9.31
C MET A 542 23.95 40.70 8.93
N SER A 543 23.82 41.22 7.72
CA SER A 543 22.50 41.61 7.19
C SER A 543 21.58 40.39 7.05
N PRO A 544 20.26 40.54 7.26
CA PRO A 544 19.33 39.43 7.12
C PRO A 544 19.42 38.74 5.76
N ILE A 545 19.49 37.42 5.78
CA ILE A 545 19.58 36.61 4.57
C ILE A 545 18.24 36.63 3.84
N GLN A 546 18.28 36.65 2.50
CA GLN A 546 17.07 36.57 1.70
C GLN A 546 17.19 35.49 0.62
N PHE A 547 16.29 34.52 0.68
CA PHE A 547 16.05 33.61 -0.44
C PHE A 547 14.76 34.03 -1.15
N THR A 548 14.73 33.88 -2.47
CA THR A 548 13.51 34.15 -3.25
C THR A 548 13.21 32.96 -4.14
N PHE A 549 12.13 32.25 -3.83
CA PHE A 549 11.62 31.17 -4.67
C PHE A 549 10.65 31.75 -5.69
N LYS A 550 10.75 31.25 -6.93
CA LYS A 550 9.99 31.75 -8.07
C LYS A 550 9.09 30.66 -8.62
N LYS A 551 7.97 31.08 -9.19
CA LYS A 551 7.06 30.20 -9.93
C LYS A 551 6.85 30.70 -11.35
#